data_AF-A0A665THK7-F1
#
_entry.id   AF-A0A665THK7-F1
#
_cell.length_a   1.000
_cell.length_b   1.000
_cell.length_c   1.000
_cell.angle_alpha   90.00
_cell.angle_beta   90.00
_cell.angle_gamma   90.00
#
_symmetry.space_group_name_H-M   'P 1'
#
loop_
_entity.id
_entity.type
_entity.pdbx_description
1 polymer ?
#
loop_
_entity_poly.entity_id
_entity_poly.type
_entity_poly.pdbx_seq_one_letter_code
_entity_poly.pdbx_strand_id
1 'polypeptide(L)'
;MATQEPSPPSSMESNKPGFPKKILGNKLEDKHLCNCCHNILRRPFQAQCGHRFCSYCFNRTVSNGPQKCNACIKEDIFEEPTSILKQGCAFPDNAVRREVENLSAVCINESCTWKGSIKEYEMNHEGKCEFMIIPCPSCKERIRFNEQERHNERECPERTLNCKYCKEPFHFKNIKAHDEICPKYPMICEGCAKKKIPREKYVDHIKFCSKFRTPCRFHVVGCDMSVEKEKIHDHERAYAYEHLNLLLHYIMGMKVSMEGLQPQGLELAGHKLLELQQSLRELEARVSQLSNTSSGPPVQGAAASSSSASSGPPGPPASAPLPPPPTLASVGAALELQLHSEKTKVAELGRRCTELEVKSGTFENVVCVLNREVERFATTMEASNRQHKLDQDKIEALSNKVRQLERTVGLKDLTVAEMEGRLREMSATTFDGIFVWRISDFAKKRQDAIAGRAPAMFSPAFYTSKYGYKMCLRIYLNGDGTGRGSHLSLFFVVMRGLSDALLKWPFNQKIVDIVSFSIPVWSEFA
;
A
#
# COMPACT_ATOMS: atom_id res chain seq x y z
N MET A 1 -6.00 1.05 63.53
CA MET A 1 -6.07 1.74 62.23
C MET A 1 -5.72 0.73 61.17
N ALA A 2 -6.73 0.17 60.50
CA ALA A 2 -6.55 -0.87 59.49
C ALA A 2 -6.30 -0.22 58.12
N THR A 3 -5.11 -0.42 57.59
CA THR A 3 -4.72 -0.09 56.22
C THR A 3 -5.48 -0.99 55.25
N GLN A 4 -6.42 -0.41 54.50
CA GLN A 4 -7.04 -1.06 53.35
C GLN A 4 -6.00 -1.18 52.24
N GLU A 5 -5.70 -2.41 51.82
CA GLU A 5 -4.98 -2.64 50.56
C GLU A 5 -5.86 -2.23 49.37
N PRO A 6 -5.32 -1.52 48.36
CA PRO A 6 -6.04 -1.21 47.15
C PRO A 6 -6.17 -2.48 46.29
N SER A 7 -7.38 -2.86 45.94
CA SER A 7 -7.63 -3.89 44.92
C SER A 7 -7.56 -3.28 43.52
N PRO A 8 -6.75 -3.84 42.61
CA PRO A 8 -7.17 -3.89 41.20
C PRO A 8 -6.91 -5.26 40.55
N PRO A 9 -7.53 -5.60 39.40
CA PRO A 9 -8.05 -4.67 38.39
C PRO A 9 -9.47 -4.98 37.87
N SER A 10 -10.21 -3.94 37.47
CA SER A 10 -11.20 -4.10 36.39
C SER A 10 -11.02 -2.98 35.37
N SER A 11 -9.90 -3.06 34.67
CA SER A 11 -9.75 -2.40 33.38
C SER A 11 -10.84 -2.95 32.45
N MET A 12 -11.73 -2.07 31.96
CA MET A 12 -12.75 -2.28 30.89
C MET A 12 -14.22 -2.60 31.25
N GLU A 13 -14.60 -2.98 32.48
CA GLU A 13 -16.01 -3.28 32.78
C GLU A 13 -16.89 -2.07 33.18
N SER A 14 -16.27 -0.92 33.48
CA SER A 14 -16.96 0.24 34.10
C SER A 14 -17.48 1.29 33.11
N ASN A 15 -17.51 0.99 31.80
CA ASN A 15 -17.70 2.01 30.75
C ASN A 15 -19.12 2.11 30.15
N LYS A 16 -20.11 1.35 30.64
CA LYS A 16 -21.48 1.44 30.11
C LYS A 16 -22.37 2.37 30.95
N PRO A 17 -23.24 3.18 30.33
CA PRO A 17 -24.26 3.95 31.04
C PRO A 17 -25.34 3.04 31.66
N GLY A 18 -26.32 3.64 32.34
CA GLY A 18 -27.44 2.91 32.94
C GLY A 18 -28.24 2.07 31.92
N PHE A 19 -28.92 1.01 32.39
CA PHE A 19 -29.74 0.17 31.52
C PHE A 19 -31.00 0.92 31.03
N PRO A 20 -31.37 0.80 29.74
CA PRO A 20 -32.55 1.49 29.22
C PRO A 20 -33.82 1.12 29.99
N LYS A 21 -34.65 2.11 30.38
CA LYS A 21 -35.92 1.83 31.12
C LYS A 21 -36.83 0.82 30.43
N LYS A 22 -36.80 0.77 29.09
CA LYS A 22 -37.61 -0.12 28.25
C LYS A 22 -37.36 -1.60 28.49
N ILE A 23 -36.23 -1.96 29.10
CA ILE A 23 -35.97 -3.37 29.43
C ILE A 23 -36.70 -3.82 30.69
N LEU A 24 -37.33 -2.94 31.47
CA LEU A 24 -37.97 -3.35 32.72
C LEU A 24 -39.30 -4.07 32.44
N GLY A 25 -39.45 -5.28 32.97
CA GLY A 25 -40.67 -6.08 32.84
C GLY A 25 -41.81 -5.66 33.78
N ASN A 26 -41.47 -5.00 34.89
CA ASN A 26 -42.42 -4.57 35.92
C ASN A 26 -42.53 -3.03 36.00
N LYS A 27 -43.45 -2.54 36.84
CA LYS A 27 -43.63 -1.11 37.09
C LYS A 27 -42.34 -0.50 37.64
N LEU A 28 -41.89 0.60 37.04
CA LEU A 28 -40.65 1.29 37.38
C LEU A 28 -40.77 2.01 38.72
N GLU A 29 -39.85 1.73 39.64
CA GLU A 29 -39.66 2.53 40.85
C GLU A 29 -38.55 3.57 40.62
N ASP A 30 -38.82 4.83 40.94
CA ASP A 30 -37.87 5.93 40.71
C ASP A 30 -36.58 5.77 41.52
N LYS A 31 -36.61 5.00 42.62
CA LYS A 31 -35.45 4.73 43.49
C LYS A 31 -34.31 3.96 42.79
N HIS A 32 -34.60 3.28 41.68
CA HIS A 32 -33.65 2.49 40.89
C HIS A 32 -33.07 3.25 39.69
N LEU A 33 -33.38 4.53 39.54
CA LEU A 33 -32.92 5.37 38.45
C LEU A 33 -31.67 6.19 38.78
N CYS A 34 -30.84 6.39 37.77
CA CYS A 34 -29.67 7.24 37.87
C CYS A 34 -30.05 8.73 37.81
N ASN A 35 -29.53 9.53 38.76
CA ASN A 35 -29.74 10.98 38.79
C ASN A 35 -29.02 11.77 37.66
N CYS A 36 -28.24 11.10 36.80
CA CYS A 36 -27.54 11.70 35.67
C CYS A 36 -28.12 11.25 34.32
N CYS A 37 -28.13 9.95 34.03
CA CYS A 37 -28.65 9.44 32.75
C CYS A 37 -30.14 9.08 32.76
N HIS A 38 -30.79 9.16 33.93
CA HIS A 38 -32.19 8.80 34.15
C HIS A 38 -32.56 7.37 33.74
N ASN A 39 -31.59 6.51 33.43
CA ASN A 39 -31.78 5.08 33.16
C ASN A 39 -31.63 4.26 34.43
N ILE A 40 -31.97 2.97 34.37
CA ILE A 40 -31.84 2.04 35.49
C ILE A 40 -30.36 1.97 35.89
N LEU A 41 -30.07 2.04 37.18
CA LEU A 41 -28.71 2.13 37.71
C LEU A 41 -27.84 0.93 37.29
N ARG A 42 -26.74 1.18 36.56
CA ARG A 42 -25.71 0.17 36.30
C ARG A 42 -24.52 0.40 37.22
N ARG A 43 -24.13 -0.64 37.97
CA ARG A 43 -23.04 -0.56 38.97
C ARG A 43 -23.22 0.71 39.84
N PRO A 44 -24.30 0.82 40.64
CA PRO A 44 -24.68 2.06 41.33
C PRO A 44 -23.62 2.54 42.33
N PHE A 45 -23.43 3.85 42.36
CA PHE A 45 -22.61 4.60 43.32
C PHE A 45 -23.54 5.55 44.09
N GLN A 46 -23.35 5.62 45.40
CA GLN A 46 -24.03 6.58 46.27
C GLN A 46 -23.06 7.70 46.64
N ALA A 47 -23.45 8.95 46.35
CA ALA A 47 -22.71 10.14 46.74
C ALA A 47 -22.90 10.45 48.23
N GLN A 48 -22.05 11.31 48.79
CA GLN A 48 -22.17 11.78 50.18
C GLN A 48 -23.54 12.41 50.49
N CYS A 49 -24.13 13.12 49.53
CA CYS A 49 -25.49 13.69 49.66
C CYS A 49 -26.63 12.65 49.59
N GLY A 50 -26.33 11.36 49.41
CA GLY A 50 -27.32 10.29 49.34
C GLY A 50 -27.87 9.99 47.94
N HIS A 51 -27.63 10.85 46.95
CA HIS A 51 -28.08 10.58 45.58
C HIS A 51 -27.27 9.48 44.89
N ARG A 52 -27.98 8.70 44.05
CA ARG A 52 -27.43 7.53 43.35
C ARG A 52 -27.14 7.82 41.88
N PHE A 53 -26.02 7.27 41.41
CA PHE A 53 -25.53 7.42 40.04
C PHE A 53 -25.02 6.08 39.50
N CYS A 54 -25.07 5.85 38.19
CA CYS A 54 -24.28 4.75 37.61
C CYS A 54 -22.80 5.06 37.80
N SER A 55 -21.96 4.05 38.01
CA SER A 55 -20.49 4.23 38.12
C SER A 55 -19.93 5.05 36.95
N TYR A 56 -20.32 4.70 35.72
CA TYR A 56 -19.95 5.45 34.51
C TYR A 56 -20.38 6.93 34.56
N CYS A 57 -21.63 7.19 34.98
CA CYS A 57 -22.18 8.55 35.03
C CYS A 57 -21.51 9.40 36.11
N PHE A 58 -21.25 8.84 37.29
CA PHE A 58 -20.56 9.53 38.36
C PHE A 58 -19.15 9.93 37.91
N ASN A 59 -18.36 8.94 37.45
CA ASN A 59 -16.99 9.16 37.01
C ASN A 59 -16.90 10.19 35.87
N ARG A 60 -17.84 10.15 34.92
CA ARG A 60 -17.93 11.14 33.84
C ARG A 60 -18.29 12.54 34.35
N THR A 61 -19.12 12.64 35.40
CA THR A 61 -19.53 13.93 35.96
C THR A 61 -18.36 14.62 36.66
N VAL A 62 -17.58 13.87 37.45
CA VAL A 62 -16.46 14.42 38.23
C VAL A 62 -15.12 14.46 37.48
N SER A 63 -15.08 14.04 36.20
CA SER A 63 -13.84 13.96 35.42
C SER A 63 -13.16 15.31 35.21
N ASN A 64 -13.95 16.39 35.18
CA ASN A 64 -13.48 17.76 34.99
C ASN A 64 -13.31 18.51 36.33
N GLY A 65 -13.23 17.79 37.45
CA GLY A 65 -13.12 18.34 38.79
C GLY A 65 -14.45 18.33 39.58
N PRO A 66 -14.45 18.89 40.81
CA PRO A 66 -15.62 18.92 41.68
C PRO A 66 -16.86 19.52 41.00
N GLN A 67 -18.00 18.85 41.08
CA GLN A 67 -19.28 19.31 40.52
C GLN A 67 -20.35 19.39 41.60
N LYS A 68 -21.28 20.33 41.46
CA LYS A 68 -22.48 20.38 42.32
C LYS A 68 -23.43 19.24 41.95
N CYS A 69 -24.03 18.60 42.94
CA CYS A 69 -25.06 17.59 42.70
C CYS A 69 -26.34 18.25 42.15
N ASN A 70 -26.64 18.02 40.87
CA ASN A 70 -27.84 18.56 40.24
C ASN A 70 -29.14 18.04 40.87
N ALA A 71 -29.14 16.85 41.48
CA ALA A 71 -30.32 16.31 42.16
C ALA A 71 -30.61 17.08 43.45
N CYS A 72 -29.58 17.37 44.28
CA CYS A 72 -29.73 18.22 45.45
C CYS A 72 -30.29 19.61 45.11
N ILE A 73 -29.86 20.19 43.99
CA ILE A 73 -30.36 21.49 43.53
C ILE A 73 -31.84 21.40 43.13
N LYS A 74 -32.24 20.32 42.44
CA LYS A 74 -33.64 20.11 42.02
C LYS A 74 -34.58 19.82 43.20
N GLU A 75 -34.07 19.17 44.23
CA GLU A 75 -34.83 18.82 45.44
C GLU A 75 -34.77 19.92 46.52
N ASP A 76 -34.05 21.02 46.26
CA ASP A 76 -33.86 22.14 47.20
C ASP A 76 -33.23 21.72 48.54
N ILE A 77 -32.31 20.76 48.50
CA ILE A 77 -31.57 20.22 49.66
C ILE A 77 -30.06 20.38 49.51
N PHE A 78 -29.62 21.38 48.73
CA PHE A 78 -28.21 21.61 48.47
C PHE A 78 -27.49 22.14 49.71
N GLU A 79 -26.51 21.37 50.19
CA GLU A 79 -25.65 21.71 51.34
C GLU A 79 -24.17 21.52 51.00
N GLU A 80 -23.33 22.53 51.25
CA GLU A 80 -21.89 22.46 51.03
C GLU A 80 -21.16 22.10 52.35
N PRO A 81 -20.23 21.12 52.37
CA PRO A 81 -19.59 20.43 51.25
C PRO A 81 -20.29 19.14 50.77
N THR A 82 -21.32 18.66 51.46
CA THR A 82 -21.94 17.33 51.26
C THR A 82 -22.50 17.10 49.86
N SER A 83 -23.01 18.16 49.22
CA SER A 83 -23.62 18.14 47.88
C SER A 83 -22.61 18.39 46.75
N ILE A 84 -21.32 18.44 47.05
CA ILE A 84 -20.26 18.56 46.06
C ILE A 84 -19.75 17.16 45.70
N LEU A 85 -20.03 16.73 44.48
CA LEU A 85 -19.55 15.49 43.89
C LEU A 85 -18.06 15.62 43.55
N LYS A 86 -17.22 14.77 44.16
CA LYS A 86 -15.77 14.74 43.94
C LYS A 86 -15.29 13.30 43.72
N GLN A 87 -14.15 13.14 43.05
CA GLN A 87 -13.53 11.83 42.87
C GLN A 87 -13.23 11.19 44.24
N GLY A 88 -13.63 9.94 44.43
CA GLY A 88 -13.46 9.21 45.69
C GLY A 88 -14.47 9.55 46.80
N CYS A 89 -15.36 10.53 46.58
CA CYS A 89 -16.42 10.90 47.53
C CYS A 89 -17.75 10.16 47.31
N ALA A 90 -17.76 9.10 46.49
CA ALA A 90 -18.89 8.21 46.34
C ALA A 90 -18.42 6.76 46.48
N PHE A 91 -19.27 5.92 47.07
CA PHE A 91 -18.97 4.52 47.32
C PHE A 91 -19.93 3.62 46.52
N PRO A 92 -19.50 2.40 46.16
CA PRO A 92 -20.38 1.42 45.52
C PRO A 92 -21.58 1.06 46.41
N ASP A 93 -22.80 1.27 45.91
CA ASP A 93 -24.04 0.93 46.61
C ASP A 93 -24.40 -0.53 46.35
N ASN A 94 -23.80 -1.44 47.13
CA ASN A 94 -24.01 -2.88 46.99
C ASN A 94 -25.43 -3.34 47.39
N ALA A 95 -26.17 -2.53 48.15
CA ALA A 95 -27.55 -2.83 48.51
C ALA A 95 -28.46 -2.63 47.29
N VAL A 96 -28.42 -1.44 46.70
CA VAL A 96 -29.22 -1.15 45.50
C VAL A 96 -28.73 -1.94 44.30
N ARG A 97 -27.44 -2.27 44.20
CA ARG A 97 -26.96 -3.18 43.16
C ARG A 97 -27.71 -4.51 43.18
N ARG A 98 -27.88 -5.13 44.35
CA ARG A 98 -28.62 -6.41 44.51
C ARG A 98 -30.10 -6.26 44.18
N GLU A 99 -30.71 -5.13 44.55
CA GLU A 99 -32.10 -4.86 44.16
C GLU A 99 -32.25 -4.76 42.65
N VAL A 100 -31.42 -3.95 42.00
CA VAL A 100 -31.47 -3.72 40.55
C VAL A 100 -31.18 -5.00 39.78
N GLU A 101 -30.16 -5.77 40.17
CA GLU A 101 -29.80 -7.04 39.52
C GLU A 101 -30.96 -8.05 39.50
N ASN A 102 -31.84 -8.02 40.51
CA ASN A 102 -32.98 -8.91 40.64
C ASN A 102 -34.27 -8.39 39.99
N LEU A 103 -34.29 -7.16 39.46
CA LEU A 103 -35.45 -6.63 38.74
C LEU A 103 -35.73 -7.47 37.49
N SER A 104 -37.01 -7.68 37.20
CA SER A 104 -37.44 -8.37 35.97
C SER A 104 -37.09 -7.54 34.73
N ALA A 105 -36.47 -8.19 33.76
CA ALA A 105 -36.07 -7.62 32.49
C ALA A 105 -36.72 -8.35 31.30
N VAL A 106 -37.03 -7.59 30.25
CA VAL A 106 -37.53 -8.04 28.94
C VAL A 106 -36.65 -7.45 27.84
N CYS A 107 -36.50 -8.18 26.74
CA CYS A 107 -35.73 -7.66 25.60
C CYS A 107 -36.41 -6.45 24.95
N ILE A 108 -35.61 -5.45 24.57
CA ILE A 108 -36.06 -4.28 23.81
C ILE A 108 -36.29 -4.57 22.31
N ASN A 109 -35.64 -5.61 21.77
CA ASN A 109 -35.71 -5.91 20.35
C ASN A 109 -37.05 -6.56 20.01
N GLU A 110 -37.69 -6.04 18.96
CA GLU A 110 -38.94 -6.59 18.44
C GLU A 110 -38.77 -8.07 18.05
N SER A 111 -39.79 -8.88 18.30
CA SER A 111 -39.79 -10.34 18.09
C SER A 111 -38.93 -11.16 19.04
N CYS A 112 -38.13 -10.56 19.92
CA CYS A 112 -37.43 -11.30 20.96
C CYS A 112 -38.38 -11.60 22.14
N THR A 113 -38.53 -12.87 22.49
CA THR A 113 -39.38 -13.33 23.61
C THR A 113 -38.62 -13.47 24.92
N TRP A 114 -37.34 -13.08 24.96
CA TRP A 114 -36.49 -13.23 26.14
C TRP A 114 -37.01 -12.42 27.33
N LYS A 115 -37.08 -13.09 28.49
CA LYS A 115 -37.41 -12.52 29.80
C LYS A 115 -36.50 -13.13 30.85
N GLY A 116 -36.14 -12.35 31.86
CA GLY A 116 -35.26 -12.79 32.95
C GLY A 116 -35.09 -11.70 34.00
N SER A 117 -33.96 -11.72 34.70
CA SER A 117 -33.52 -10.64 35.58
C SER A 117 -32.57 -9.67 34.86
N ILE A 118 -32.37 -8.45 35.38
CA ILE A 118 -31.37 -7.51 34.84
C ILE A 118 -29.96 -8.12 34.86
N LYS A 119 -29.63 -8.90 35.89
CA LYS A 119 -28.35 -9.63 35.97
C LYS A 119 -28.16 -10.58 34.79
N GLU A 120 -29.16 -11.39 34.47
CA GLU A 120 -29.12 -12.30 33.33
C GLU A 120 -29.14 -11.55 32.00
N TYR A 121 -29.85 -10.43 31.91
CA TYR A 121 -29.85 -9.57 30.74
C TYR A 121 -28.42 -9.08 30.45
N GLU A 122 -27.72 -8.52 31.45
CA GLU A 122 -26.34 -8.02 31.27
C GLU A 122 -25.36 -9.14 30.88
N MET A 123 -25.45 -10.31 31.52
CA MET A 123 -24.50 -11.41 31.31
C MET A 123 -24.72 -12.15 29.98
N ASN A 124 -25.98 -12.46 29.66
CA ASN A 124 -26.32 -13.47 28.67
C ASN A 124 -27.01 -12.89 27.42
N HIS A 125 -27.63 -11.71 27.51
CA HIS A 125 -28.51 -11.22 26.45
C HIS A 125 -28.08 -9.88 25.83
N GLU A 126 -27.53 -8.95 26.63
CA GLU A 126 -27.11 -7.63 26.19
C GLU A 126 -26.01 -7.73 25.11
N GLY A 127 -26.34 -7.30 23.88
CA GLY A 127 -25.43 -7.39 22.73
C GLY A 127 -25.31 -8.77 22.10
N LYS A 128 -26.08 -9.77 22.57
CA LYS A 128 -26.10 -11.15 22.05
C LYS A 128 -27.49 -11.57 21.52
N CYS A 129 -28.44 -10.65 21.50
CA CYS A 129 -29.81 -10.94 21.07
C CYS A 129 -29.84 -11.22 19.56
N GLU A 130 -30.34 -12.39 19.17
CA GLU A 130 -30.50 -12.83 17.79
C GLU A 130 -31.36 -11.89 16.93
N PHE A 131 -32.31 -11.20 17.56
CA PHE A 131 -33.22 -10.26 16.90
C PHE A 131 -32.69 -8.82 16.90
N MET A 132 -31.50 -8.56 17.48
CA MET A 132 -30.94 -7.21 17.44
C MET A 132 -30.56 -6.83 16.01
N ILE A 133 -30.82 -5.57 15.66
CA ILE A 133 -30.48 -5.04 14.34
C ILE A 133 -29.07 -4.49 14.38
N ILE A 134 -28.19 -5.07 13.57
CA ILE A 134 -26.79 -4.68 13.40
C ILE A 134 -26.50 -4.18 11.97
N PRO A 135 -25.54 -3.26 11.79
CA PRO A 135 -25.07 -2.89 10.46
C PRO A 135 -24.12 -3.97 9.91
N CYS A 136 -24.36 -4.42 8.67
CA CYS A 136 -23.46 -5.34 7.98
C CYS A 136 -22.05 -4.71 7.83
N PRO A 137 -20.95 -5.41 8.20
CA PRO A 137 -19.61 -4.86 8.10
C PRO A 137 -19.21 -4.40 6.68
N SER A 138 -19.67 -5.13 5.66
CA SER A 138 -19.29 -4.91 4.25
C SER A 138 -20.19 -3.89 3.55
N CYS A 139 -21.51 -4.09 3.54
CA CYS A 139 -22.44 -3.23 2.78
C CYS A 139 -23.14 -2.15 3.62
N LYS A 140 -22.98 -2.17 4.96
CA LYS A 140 -23.61 -1.26 5.94
C LYS A 140 -25.13 -1.34 6.05
N GLU A 141 -25.78 -2.26 5.34
CA GLU A 141 -27.22 -2.52 5.44
C GLU A 141 -27.62 -2.96 6.85
N ARG A 142 -28.82 -2.57 7.32
CA ARG A 142 -29.32 -2.91 8.66
C ARG A 142 -30.01 -4.28 8.62
N ILE A 143 -29.42 -5.28 9.28
CA ILE A 143 -29.91 -6.66 9.28
C ILE A 143 -30.03 -7.22 10.70
N ARG A 144 -30.84 -8.26 10.88
CA ARG A 144 -30.93 -8.95 12.17
C ARG A 144 -29.68 -9.80 12.40
N PHE A 145 -29.24 -9.90 13.65
CA PHE A 145 -28.03 -10.65 14.01
C PHE A 145 -28.09 -12.11 13.58
N ASN A 146 -29.23 -12.79 13.71
CA ASN A 146 -29.42 -14.15 13.23
C ASN A 146 -29.41 -14.31 11.70
N GLU A 147 -29.69 -13.24 10.94
CA GLU A 147 -29.67 -13.25 9.47
C GLU A 147 -28.29 -12.89 8.90
N GLN A 148 -27.32 -12.53 9.74
CA GLN A 148 -26.01 -12.06 9.33
C GLN A 148 -25.27 -13.05 8.43
N GLU A 149 -25.31 -14.35 8.78
CA GLU A 149 -24.65 -15.40 8.00
C GLU A 149 -25.30 -15.56 6.61
N ARG A 150 -26.63 -15.71 6.58
CA ARG A 150 -27.40 -15.79 5.33
C ARG A 150 -27.15 -14.58 4.44
N HIS A 151 -27.16 -13.38 5.02
CA HIS A 151 -26.89 -12.15 4.32
C HIS A 151 -25.47 -12.17 3.72
N ASN A 152 -24.44 -12.45 4.52
CA ASN A 152 -23.05 -12.46 4.09
C ASN A 152 -22.79 -13.42 2.92
N GLU A 153 -23.41 -14.60 2.96
CA GLU A 153 -23.23 -15.62 1.92
C GLU A 153 -24.05 -15.34 0.66
N ARG A 154 -25.33 -14.95 0.81
CA ARG A 154 -26.31 -15.02 -0.29
C ARG A 154 -26.76 -13.67 -0.81
N GLU A 155 -26.89 -12.67 0.05
CA GLU A 155 -27.61 -11.43 -0.26
C GLU A 155 -26.68 -10.20 -0.32
N CYS A 156 -25.54 -10.23 0.39
CA CYS A 156 -24.63 -9.11 0.51
C CYS A 156 -24.04 -8.75 -0.87
N PRO A 157 -24.28 -7.53 -1.39
CA PRO A 157 -23.72 -7.09 -2.68
C PRO A 157 -22.19 -7.03 -2.68
N GLU A 158 -21.62 -6.81 -1.49
CA GLU A 158 -20.18 -6.71 -1.23
C GLU A 158 -19.57 -8.04 -0.75
N ARG A 159 -20.26 -9.17 -0.96
CA ARG A 159 -19.72 -10.48 -0.60
C ARG A 159 -18.47 -10.82 -1.41
N THR A 160 -17.59 -11.58 -0.79
CA THR A 160 -16.37 -12.09 -1.41
C THR A 160 -16.59 -13.52 -1.88
N LEU A 161 -16.25 -13.82 -3.12
CA LEU A 161 -16.26 -15.17 -3.68
C LEU A 161 -14.84 -15.57 -4.09
N ASN A 162 -14.54 -16.87 -4.07
CA ASN A 162 -13.29 -17.39 -4.65
C ASN A 162 -13.46 -17.66 -6.14
N CYS A 163 -12.50 -17.21 -6.95
CA CYS A 163 -12.51 -17.49 -8.37
C CYS A 163 -12.40 -19.00 -8.63
N LYS A 164 -13.26 -19.54 -9.49
CA LYS A 164 -13.23 -20.96 -9.88
C LYS A 164 -11.88 -21.39 -10.48
N TYR A 165 -11.17 -20.47 -11.13
CA TYR A 165 -9.92 -20.72 -11.87
C TYR A 165 -8.67 -20.44 -11.05
N CYS A 166 -8.50 -19.21 -10.53
CA CYS A 166 -7.29 -18.84 -9.78
C CYS A 166 -7.38 -19.13 -8.27
N LYS A 167 -8.58 -19.42 -7.73
CA LYS A 167 -8.88 -19.61 -6.31
C LYS A 167 -8.74 -18.36 -5.43
N GLU A 168 -8.27 -17.25 -5.99
CA GLU A 168 -8.17 -15.97 -5.30
C GLU A 168 -9.55 -15.40 -4.93
N PRO A 169 -9.69 -14.79 -3.73
CA PRO A 169 -10.91 -14.11 -3.32
C PRO A 169 -11.08 -12.79 -4.09
N PHE A 170 -12.30 -12.50 -4.52
CA PHE A 170 -12.67 -11.25 -5.17
C PHE A 170 -14.09 -10.83 -4.76
N HIS A 171 -14.40 -9.53 -4.83
CA HIS A 171 -15.74 -9.03 -4.53
C HIS A 171 -16.71 -9.38 -5.66
N PHE A 172 -17.92 -9.86 -5.34
CA PHE A 172 -18.90 -10.31 -6.33
C PHE A 172 -19.17 -9.25 -7.42
N LYS A 173 -19.27 -7.97 -7.05
CA LYS A 173 -19.41 -6.84 -7.99
C LYS A 173 -18.33 -6.77 -9.07
N ASN A 174 -17.14 -7.31 -8.80
CA ASN A 174 -15.97 -7.24 -9.67
C ASN A 174 -15.77 -8.51 -10.50
N ILE A 175 -16.75 -9.42 -10.58
CA ILE A 175 -16.57 -10.71 -11.28
C ILE A 175 -16.14 -10.54 -12.75
N LYS A 176 -16.73 -9.60 -13.48
CA LYS A 176 -16.40 -9.32 -14.88
C LYS A 176 -14.98 -8.78 -15.03
N ALA A 177 -14.64 -7.78 -14.21
CA ALA A 177 -13.29 -7.20 -14.20
C ALA A 177 -12.23 -8.24 -13.80
N HIS A 178 -12.54 -9.12 -12.85
CA HIS A 178 -11.66 -10.22 -12.46
C HIS A 178 -11.45 -11.20 -13.62
N ASP A 179 -12.50 -11.63 -14.31
CA ASP A 179 -12.41 -12.57 -15.45
C ASP A 179 -11.50 -12.03 -16.58
N GLU A 180 -11.52 -10.71 -16.82
CA GLU A 180 -10.66 -10.04 -17.81
C GLU A 180 -9.17 -10.06 -17.46
N ILE A 181 -8.81 -10.08 -16.17
CA ILE A 181 -7.41 -10.05 -15.70
C ILE A 181 -6.94 -11.36 -15.08
N CYS A 182 -7.83 -12.34 -14.88
CA CYS A 182 -7.53 -13.57 -14.17
C CYS A 182 -6.45 -14.39 -14.91
N PRO A 183 -5.29 -14.69 -14.27
CA PRO A 183 -4.17 -15.39 -14.92
C PRO A 183 -4.52 -16.81 -15.37
N LYS A 184 -5.42 -17.46 -14.64
CA LYS A 184 -5.87 -18.84 -14.92
C LYS A 184 -7.16 -18.89 -15.74
N TYR A 185 -7.66 -17.74 -16.22
CA TYR A 185 -8.84 -17.70 -17.05
C TYR A 185 -8.62 -18.52 -18.34
N PRO A 186 -9.58 -19.38 -18.74
CA PRO A 186 -9.45 -20.21 -19.93
C PRO A 186 -9.63 -19.38 -21.21
N MET A 187 -8.54 -19.24 -21.97
CA MET A 187 -8.51 -18.63 -23.30
C MET A 187 -8.70 -19.68 -24.41
N ILE A 188 -9.11 -19.22 -25.58
CA ILE A 188 -9.26 -20.02 -26.81
C ILE A 188 -8.25 -19.47 -27.83
N CYS A 189 -7.45 -20.35 -28.43
CA CYS A 189 -6.53 -19.96 -29.50
C CYS A 189 -7.28 -19.82 -30.83
N GLU A 190 -7.16 -18.66 -31.47
CA GLU A 190 -7.79 -18.37 -32.76
C GLU A 190 -7.19 -19.17 -33.93
N GLY A 191 -5.92 -19.59 -33.82
CA GLY A 191 -5.24 -20.36 -34.87
C GLY A 191 -5.58 -21.86 -34.84
N CYS A 192 -5.33 -22.51 -33.70
CA CYS A 192 -5.53 -23.96 -33.58
C CYS A 192 -6.87 -24.38 -32.94
N ALA A 193 -7.73 -23.42 -32.58
CA ALA A 193 -9.00 -23.64 -31.88
C ALA A 193 -8.88 -24.38 -30.54
N LYS A 194 -7.66 -24.52 -29.99
CA LYS A 194 -7.43 -25.17 -28.70
C LYS A 194 -8.07 -24.35 -27.58
N LYS A 195 -9.00 -24.99 -26.87
CA LYS A 195 -9.74 -24.41 -25.74
C LYS A 195 -8.98 -24.64 -24.43
N LYS A 196 -9.37 -23.90 -23.38
CA LYS A 196 -8.87 -24.06 -22.00
C LYS A 196 -7.36 -23.81 -21.85
N ILE A 197 -6.79 -22.89 -22.61
CA ILE A 197 -5.41 -22.45 -22.39
C ILE A 197 -5.44 -21.40 -21.28
N PRO A 198 -4.78 -21.62 -20.12
CA PRO A 198 -4.70 -20.59 -19.09
C PRO A 198 -4.09 -19.30 -19.67
N ARG A 199 -4.65 -18.13 -19.36
CA ARG A 199 -4.17 -16.83 -19.86
C ARG A 199 -2.65 -16.65 -19.70
N GLU A 200 -2.11 -17.03 -18.54
CA GLU A 200 -0.67 -16.99 -18.25
C GLU A 200 0.18 -17.83 -19.23
N LYS A 201 -0.38 -18.93 -19.76
CA LYS A 201 0.29 -19.83 -20.72
C LYS A 201 -0.05 -19.51 -22.18
N TYR A 202 -0.91 -18.52 -22.42
CA TYR A 202 -1.38 -18.20 -23.76
C TYR A 202 -0.25 -17.64 -24.64
N VAL A 203 0.60 -16.78 -24.07
CA VAL A 203 1.77 -16.21 -24.76
C VAL A 203 2.76 -17.29 -25.18
N ASP A 204 3.01 -18.28 -24.31
CA ASP A 204 3.87 -19.40 -24.69
C ASP A 204 3.20 -20.32 -25.69
N HIS A 205 1.89 -20.53 -25.58
CA HIS A 205 1.14 -21.28 -26.59
C HIS A 205 1.26 -20.65 -27.98
N ILE A 206 1.05 -19.34 -28.14
CA ILE A 206 1.13 -18.69 -29.46
C ILE A 206 2.53 -18.79 -30.08
N LYS A 207 3.61 -18.76 -29.27
CA LYS A 207 4.98 -18.92 -29.76
C LYS A 207 5.18 -20.26 -30.46
N PHE A 208 4.56 -21.33 -29.97
CA PHE A 208 4.69 -22.69 -30.52
C PHE A 208 3.48 -23.15 -31.34
N CYS A 209 2.43 -22.33 -31.44
CA CYS A 209 1.24 -22.64 -32.22
C CYS A 209 1.52 -22.45 -33.70
N SER A 210 1.56 -23.55 -34.43
CA SER A 210 1.95 -23.58 -35.84
C SER A 210 0.87 -23.01 -36.77
N LYS A 211 -0.40 -23.08 -36.33
CA LYS A 211 -1.58 -22.51 -37.00
C LYS A 211 -1.88 -21.05 -36.60
N PHE A 212 -1.10 -20.45 -35.72
CA PHE A 212 -1.28 -19.05 -35.34
C PHE A 212 -0.82 -18.15 -36.49
N ARG A 213 -1.62 -17.14 -36.83
CA ARG A 213 -1.30 -16.19 -37.90
C ARG A 213 -0.40 -15.10 -37.33
N THR A 214 0.76 -14.92 -37.94
CA THR A 214 1.71 -13.87 -37.61
C THR A 214 1.86 -12.91 -38.79
N PRO A 215 2.02 -11.60 -38.54
CA PRO A 215 2.29 -10.64 -39.62
C PRO A 215 3.59 -11.00 -40.34
N CYS A 216 3.63 -10.71 -41.65
CA CYS A 216 4.84 -10.90 -42.46
C CYS A 216 6.00 -10.07 -41.89
N ARG A 217 7.24 -10.57 -42.00
CA ARG A 217 8.44 -9.82 -41.57
C ARG A 217 8.61 -8.49 -42.30
N PHE A 218 8.07 -8.38 -43.51
CA PHE A 218 8.07 -7.17 -44.32
C PHE A 218 6.92 -6.21 -43.97
N HIS A 219 6.13 -6.48 -42.91
CA HIS A 219 5.08 -5.57 -42.44
C HIS A 219 5.61 -4.18 -42.11
N VAL A 220 6.82 -4.10 -41.54
CA VAL A 220 7.49 -2.82 -41.23
C VAL A 220 7.82 -1.98 -42.46
N VAL A 221 7.88 -2.58 -43.66
CA VAL A 221 8.09 -1.89 -44.94
C VAL A 221 6.84 -1.89 -45.83
N GLY A 222 5.67 -2.27 -45.29
CA GLY A 222 4.37 -2.12 -45.96
C GLY A 222 3.69 -3.40 -46.41
N CYS A 223 4.09 -4.59 -45.95
CA CYS A 223 3.34 -5.83 -46.23
C CYS A 223 2.23 -6.09 -45.18
N ASP A 224 0.96 -6.00 -45.57
CA ASP A 224 -0.18 -6.16 -44.65
C ASP A 224 -0.64 -7.62 -44.45
N MET A 225 0.07 -8.59 -45.01
CA MET A 225 -0.34 -9.99 -44.96
C MET A 225 -0.03 -10.63 -43.59
N SER A 226 -1.05 -11.25 -42.99
CA SER A 226 -0.93 -12.11 -41.80
C SER A 226 -1.10 -13.58 -42.17
N VAL A 227 -0.03 -14.36 -42.03
CA VAL A 227 0.09 -15.73 -42.55
C VAL A 227 0.31 -16.70 -41.40
N GLU A 228 -0.22 -17.91 -41.52
CA GLU A 228 0.06 -19.00 -40.57
C GLU A 228 1.56 -19.26 -40.47
N LYS A 229 2.07 -19.48 -39.25
CA LYS A 229 3.52 -19.61 -38.99
C LYS A 229 4.19 -20.68 -39.87
N GLU A 230 3.49 -21.79 -40.16
CA GLU A 230 4.00 -22.85 -41.06
C GLU A 230 4.14 -22.40 -42.52
N LYS A 231 3.30 -21.48 -42.99
CA LYS A 231 3.22 -21.05 -44.39
C LYS A 231 3.97 -19.75 -44.67
N ILE A 232 4.68 -19.21 -43.66
CA ILE A 232 5.37 -17.92 -43.79
C ILE A 232 6.46 -17.97 -44.87
N HIS A 233 7.20 -19.08 -44.96
CA HIS A 233 8.24 -19.25 -45.97
C HIS A 233 7.68 -19.39 -47.39
N ASP A 234 6.51 -20.02 -47.53
CA ASP A 234 5.84 -20.12 -48.82
C ASP A 234 5.33 -18.75 -49.29
N HIS A 235 4.78 -17.94 -48.38
CA HIS A 235 4.43 -16.56 -48.66
C HIS A 235 5.65 -15.70 -49.01
N GLU A 236 6.73 -15.78 -48.23
CA GLU A 236 7.98 -15.06 -48.52
C GLU A 236 8.55 -15.40 -49.90
N ARG A 237 8.46 -16.68 -50.31
CA ARG A 237 8.90 -17.12 -51.64
C ARG A 237 7.96 -16.67 -52.75
N ALA A 238 6.65 -16.77 -52.54
CA ALA A 238 5.65 -16.41 -53.54
C ALA A 238 5.58 -14.90 -53.82
N TYR A 239 5.82 -14.07 -52.79
CA TYR A 239 5.75 -12.61 -52.86
C TYR A 239 7.13 -11.95 -52.78
N ALA A 240 8.19 -12.68 -53.13
CA ALA A 240 9.57 -12.20 -53.01
C ALA A 240 9.81 -10.92 -53.85
N TYR A 241 9.19 -10.84 -55.03
CA TYR A 241 9.32 -9.70 -55.93
C TYR A 241 8.65 -8.44 -55.35
N GLU A 242 7.44 -8.59 -54.80
CA GLU A 242 6.69 -7.52 -54.14
C GLU A 242 7.41 -7.04 -52.87
N HIS A 243 7.95 -7.97 -52.06
CA HIS A 243 8.76 -7.62 -50.90
C HIS A 243 10.04 -6.86 -51.27
N LEU A 244 10.71 -7.26 -52.36
CA LEU A 244 11.88 -6.55 -52.88
C LEU A 244 11.52 -5.13 -53.37
N ASN A 245 10.36 -4.95 -54.00
CA ASN A 245 9.87 -3.63 -54.39
C ASN A 245 9.53 -2.75 -53.18
N LEU A 246 8.90 -3.30 -52.14
CA LEU A 246 8.65 -2.58 -50.89
C LEU A 246 9.96 -2.15 -50.21
N LEU A 247 10.95 -3.06 -50.14
CA LEU A 247 12.29 -2.74 -49.65
C LEU A 247 12.97 -1.66 -50.50
N LEU A 248 12.90 -1.76 -51.83
CA LEU A 248 13.49 -0.78 -52.74
C LEU A 248 12.84 0.59 -52.53
N HIS A 249 11.51 0.66 -52.45
CA HIS A 249 10.80 1.90 -52.18
C HIS A 249 11.18 2.49 -50.82
N TYR A 250 11.29 1.64 -49.78
CA TYR A 250 11.74 2.04 -48.45
C TYR A 250 13.19 2.58 -48.48
N ILE A 251 14.11 1.89 -49.17
CA ILE A 251 15.51 2.31 -49.33
C ILE A 251 15.62 3.59 -50.17
N MET A 252 14.82 3.74 -51.23
CA MET A 252 14.77 4.97 -52.03
C MET A 252 14.24 6.14 -51.20
N GLY A 253 13.23 5.91 -50.37
CA GLY A 253 12.75 6.90 -49.40
C GLY A 253 13.85 7.31 -48.42
N MET A 254 14.57 6.33 -47.85
CA MET A 254 15.73 6.60 -46.98
C MET A 254 16.85 7.35 -47.73
N LYS A 255 17.15 6.98 -48.99
CA LYS A 255 18.16 7.64 -49.82
C LYS A 255 17.77 9.10 -50.08
N VAL A 256 16.52 9.39 -50.40
CA VAL A 256 16.03 10.77 -50.56
C VAL A 256 16.12 11.55 -49.25
N SER A 257 15.78 10.93 -48.11
CA SER A 257 15.96 11.55 -46.79
C SER A 257 17.43 11.82 -46.45
N MET A 258 18.36 10.95 -46.89
CA MET A 258 19.80 11.11 -46.71
C MET A 258 20.42 12.12 -47.69
N GLU A 259 19.96 12.16 -48.94
CA GLU A 259 20.39 13.13 -49.96
C GLU A 259 19.83 14.54 -49.67
N GLY A 260 18.73 14.65 -48.92
CA GLY A 260 18.24 15.89 -48.35
C GLY A 260 19.17 16.51 -47.28
N LEU A 261 20.12 15.74 -46.73
CA LEU A 261 21.21 16.25 -45.88
C LEU A 261 22.41 16.63 -46.76
N GLN A 262 22.23 17.62 -47.64
CA GLN A 262 23.29 18.07 -48.55
C GLN A 262 24.30 19.00 -47.83
N PRO A 263 25.63 18.91 -48.10
CA PRO A 263 26.66 19.74 -47.45
C PRO A 263 26.51 21.26 -47.62
N GLN A 264 25.67 21.70 -48.56
CA GLN A 264 25.48 23.11 -48.92
C GLN A 264 24.90 23.94 -47.76
N GLY A 265 24.09 23.34 -46.88
CA GLY A 265 23.62 24.01 -45.66
C GLY A 265 24.74 24.31 -44.66
N LEU A 266 25.76 23.43 -44.60
CA LEU A 266 26.88 23.54 -43.68
C LEU A 266 27.95 24.53 -44.19
N GLU A 267 28.17 24.57 -45.51
CA GLU A 267 29.06 25.58 -46.13
C GLU A 267 28.46 27.00 -46.06
N LEU A 268 27.15 27.14 -46.30
CA LEU A 268 26.46 28.43 -46.18
C LEU A 268 26.40 28.92 -44.71
N ALA A 269 26.23 28.00 -43.76
CA ALA A 269 26.32 28.30 -42.33
C ALA A 269 27.75 28.68 -41.92
N GLY A 270 28.77 28.01 -42.48
CA GLY A 270 30.18 28.34 -42.27
C GLY A 270 30.55 29.72 -42.80
N HIS A 271 30.07 30.08 -43.99
CA HIS A 271 30.26 31.42 -44.56
C HIS A 271 29.61 32.50 -43.69
N LYS A 272 28.36 32.29 -43.24
CA LYS A 272 27.68 33.23 -42.33
C LYS A 272 28.38 33.36 -40.97
N LEU A 273 28.98 32.29 -40.46
CA LEU A 273 29.73 32.31 -39.20
C LEU A 273 31.00 33.18 -39.33
N LEU A 274 31.72 33.05 -40.46
CA LEU A 274 32.88 33.87 -40.79
C LEU A 274 32.51 35.35 -40.95
N GLU A 275 31.39 35.62 -41.62
CA GLU A 275 30.85 36.98 -41.83
C GLU A 275 30.43 37.64 -40.51
N LEU A 276 29.82 36.87 -39.61
CA LEU A 276 29.49 37.30 -38.24
C LEU A 276 30.75 37.54 -37.39
N GLN A 277 31.77 36.68 -37.50
CA GLN A 277 33.05 36.89 -36.80
C GLN A 277 33.81 38.12 -37.31
N GLN A 278 33.69 38.45 -38.59
CA GLN A 278 34.30 39.65 -39.17
C GLN A 278 33.55 40.91 -38.74
N SER A 279 32.22 40.85 -38.72
CA SER A 279 31.35 41.91 -38.23
C SER A 279 31.56 42.19 -36.73
N LEU A 280 31.75 41.15 -35.91
CA LEU A 280 32.10 41.27 -34.49
C LEU A 280 33.45 41.97 -34.27
N ARG A 281 34.48 41.62 -35.06
CA ARG A 281 35.80 42.29 -35.01
C ARG A 281 35.74 43.76 -35.43
N GLU A 282 34.95 44.09 -36.44
CA GLU A 282 34.72 45.49 -36.81
C GLU A 282 33.99 46.26 -35.71
N LEU A 283 33.02 45.64 -35.03
CA LEU A 283 32.29 46.25 -33.94
C LEU A 283 33.20 46.48 -32.72
N GLU A 284 34.05 45.52 -32.37
CA GLU A 284 35.09 45.64 -31.33
C GLU A 284 36.10 46.77 -31.64
N ALA A 285 36.52 46.89 -32.91
CA ALA A 285 37.40 47.96 -33.35
C ALA A 285 36.73 49.34 -33.28
N ARG A 286 35.45 49.46 -33.65
CA ARG A 286 34.67 50.70 -33.52
C ARG A 286 34.44 51.10 -32.06
N VAL A 287 34.20 50.13 -31.17
CA VAL A 287 34.10 50.37 -29.72
C VAL A 287 35.42 50.86 -29.14
N SER A 288 36.56 50.32 -29.61
CA SER A 288 37.90 50.76 -29.20
C SER A 288 38.29 52.15 -29.76
N GLN A 289 37.77 52.52 -30.93
CA GLN A 289 37.97 53.87 -31.51
C GLN A 289 37.16 54.94 -30.76
N LEU A 290 35.95 54.60 -30.30
CA LEU A 290 35.12 55.51 -29.47
C LEU A 290 35.71 55.75 -28.07
N SER A 291 36.58 54.86 -27.56
CA SER A 291 37.30 55.09 -26.31
C SER A 291 38.55 55.98 -26.43
N ASN A 292 39.05 56.26 -27.63
CA ASN A 292 40.33 56.96 -27.83
C ASN A 292 40.23 58.35 -28.52
N THR A 293 39.04 58.85 -28.84
CA THR A 293 38.86 60.20 -29.40
C THR A 293 38.34 61.19 -28.35
N SER A 294 39.19 61.53 -27.38
CA SER A 294 39.06 62.71 -26.51
C SER A 294 40.33 63.56 -26.54
N SER A 295 40.70 64.09 -27.70
CA SER A 295 41.58 65.25 -27.82
C SER A 295 41.51 65.81 -29.24
N GLY A 296 40.90 66.98 -29.36
CA GLY A 296 40.90 67.78 -30.59
C GLY A 296 42.21 68.58 -30.78
N PRO A 297 42.24 69.54 -31.72
CA PRO A 297 42.92 69.45 -33.02
C PRO A 297 43.97 70.63 -33.11
N PRO A 298 44.37 71.31 -34.23
CA PRO A 298 43.88 71.24 -35.63
C PRO A 298 44.85 71.67 -36.81
N VAL A 299 44.32 71.58 -38.04
CA VAL A 299 44.54 72.34 -39.32
C VAL A 299 45.87 72.27 -40.15
N GLN A 300 45.64 72.29 -41.48
CA GLN A 300 46.45 72.71 -42.65
C GLN A 300 47.15 71.55 -43.39
N GLY A 301 47.09 71.38 -44.71
CA GLY A 301 46.58 72.16 -45.84
C GLY A 301 47.51 71.96 -47.04
N ALA A 302 46.99 71.52 -48.20
CA ALA A 302 47.59 71.58 -49.57
C ALA A 302 49.00 70.97 -49.81
N ALA A 303 49.46 70.48 -50.97
CA ALA A 303 48.95 70.13 -52.29
C ALA A 303 50.11 69.37 -53.02
N ALA A 304 49.84 68.92 -54.26
CA ALA A 304 50.77 68.79 -55.40
C ALA A 304 51.28 67.39 -55.83
N SER A 305 50.97 67.09 -57.11
CA SER A 305 51.83 66.51 -58.18
C SER A 305 52.33 65.07 -58.01
N SER A 306 52.55 64.20 -59.01
CA SER A 306 52.49 64.18 -60.48
C SER A 306 53.01 62.79 -60.92
N SER A 307 52.66 62.33 -62.13
CA SER A 307 53.41 61.39 -63.02
C SER A 307 53.70 59.95 -62.51
N SER A 308 53.79 58.87 -63.29
CA SER A 308 53.81 58.61 -64.74
C SER A 308 53.91 57.09 -64.99
N ALA A 309 53.35 56.64 -66.13
CA ALA A 309 53.80 55.59 -67.07
C ALA A 309 54.64 54.38 -66.58
N SER A 310 54.30 53.14 -66.93
CA SER A 310 54.67 52.41 -68.19
C SER A 310 54.52 50.90 -67.85
N SER A 311 54.35 49.90 -68.70
CA SER A 311 54.55 49.66 -70.14
C SER A 311 53.87 48.33 -70.51
N GLY A 312 53.44 48.15 -71.77
CA GLY A 312 53.17 46.84 -72.41
C GLY A 312 54.44 45.99 -72.58
N PRO A 313 54.54 44.94 -73.44
CA PRO A 313 53.91 44.79 -74.79
C PRO A 313 53.65 43.29 -75.17
N PRO A 314 53.79 42.78 -76.44
CA PRO A 314 53.16 43.13 -77.73
C PRO A 314 52.54 41.92 -78.50
N GLY A 315 51.80 42.21 -79.59
CA GLY A 315 52.08 41.56 -80.90
C GLY A 315 50.92 40.87 -81.65
N PRO A 316 50.92 40.84 -83.01
CA PRO A 316 49.76 41.03 -83.90
C PRO A 316 49.52 39.78 -84.82
N PRO A 317 48.86 39.79 -86.02
CA PRO A 317 48.29 40.88 -86.84
C PRO A 317 46.94 40.62 -87.54
N ALA A 318 46.60 41.60 -88.39
CA ALA A 318 45.37 41.89 -89.11
C ALA A 318 45.10 41.04 -90.37
N SER A 319 43.86 41.09 -90.88
CA SER A 319 43.46 41.73 -92.17
C SER A 319 42.29 41.02 -92.88
N ALA A 320 41.18 41.76 -93.08
CA ALA A 320 40.16 41.67 -94.16
C ALA A 320 39.38 40.33 -94.37
N PRO A 321 38.32 40.28 -95.20
CA PRO A 321 37.32 41.28 -95.62
C PRO A 321 35.90 40.92 -95.14
N LEU A 322 34.96 41.87 -95.28
CA LEU A 322 33.51 41.71 -95.07
C LEU A 322 32.92 40.51 -95.84
N PRO A 323 32.12 39.63 -95.19
CA PRO A 323 31.06 38.89 -95.85
C PRO A 323 29.75 39.71 -95.84
N PRO A 324 28.80 39.46 -96.76
CA PRO A 324 27.60 40.27 -96.88
C PRO A 324 26.75 40.18 -95.59
N PRO A 325 25.94 41.21 -95.28
CA PRO A 325 25.14 41.20 -94.07
C PRO A 325 24.18 40.00 -94.12
N PRO A 326 24.05 39.19 -93.05
CA PRO A 326 22.82 38.45 -92.89
C PRO A 326 21.72 39.50 -92.76
N THR A 327 20.73 39.42 -93.62
CA THR A 327 19.54 40.29 -93.60
C THR A 327 19.04 40.46 -92.16
N LEU A 328 18.66 41.69 -91.75
CA LEU A 328 18.14 42.05 -90.42
C LEU A 328 17.08 41.07 -89.86
N ALA A 329 16.39 40.33 -90.74
CA ALA A 329 15.44 39.28 -90.39
C ALA A 329 16.05 38.07 -89.65
N SER A 330 17.32 37.71 -89.88
CA SER A 330 17.96 36.51 -89.30
C SER A 330 18.52 36.73 -87.89
N VAL A 331 19.03 37.93 -87.58
CA VAL A 331 19.51 38.28 -86.23
C VAL A 331 18.33 38.59 -85.30
N GLY A 332 17.26 39.20 -85.83
CA GLY A 332 16.00 39.41 -85.12
C GLY A 332 15.34 38.08 -84.70
N ALA A 333 15.27 37.11 -85.61
CA ALA A 333 14.70 35.79 -85.32
C ALA A 333 15.50 35.01 -84.25
N ALA A 334 16.83 35.11 -84.24
CA ALA A 334 17.67 34.47 -83.23
C ALA A 334 17.53 35.13 -81.84
N LEU A 335 17.48 36.47 -81.78
CA LEU A 335 17.22 37.19 -80.52
C LEU A 335 15.80 36.95 -79.99
N GLU A 336 14.81 36.84 -80.89
CA GLU A 336 13.42 36.52 -80.52
C GLU A 336 13.30 35.10 -79.95
N LEU A 337 13.98 34.11 -80.54
CA LEU A 337 14.04 32.74 -80.01
C LEU A 337 14.74 32.69 -78.64
N GLN A 338 15.85 33.44 -78.46
CA GLN A 338 16.55 33.54 -77.18
C GLN A 338 15.65 34.19 -76.11
N LEU A 339 14.95 35.27 -76.46
CA LEU A 339 14.01 35.97 -75.57
C LEU A 339 12.81 35.09 -75.21
N HIS A 340 12.30 34.29 -76.15
CA HIS A 340 11.23 33.33 -75.88
C HIS A 340 11.70 32.22 -74.94
N SER A 341 12.91 31.69 -75.16
CA SER A 341 13.54 30.69 -74.28
C SER A 341 13.72 31.22 -72.85
N GLU A 342 14.28 32.42 -72.68
CA GLU A 342 14.43 33.03 -71.35
C GLU A 342 13.08 33.35 -70.70
N LYS A 343 12.07 33.79 -71.46
CA LYS A 343 10.69 33.95 -70.94
C LYS A 343 10.11 32.62 -70.43
N THR A 344 10.32 31.52 -71.16
CA THR A 344 9.86 30.20 -70.70
C THR A 344 10.59 29.72 -69.45
N LYS A 345 11.90 29.98 -69.31
CA LYS A 345 12.67 29.67 -68.10
C LYS A 345 12.22 30.49 -66.90
N VAL A 346 11.94 31.78 -67.10
CA VAL A 346 11.42 32.66 -66.04
C VAL A 346 10.02 32.22 -65.59
N ALA A 347 9.15 31.84 -66.53
CA ALA A 347 7.83 31.29 -66.20
C ALA A 347 7.94 29.97 -65.42
N GLU A 348 8.86 29.09 -65.82
CA GLU A 348 9.14 27.83 -65.15
C GLU A 348 9.70 28.02 -63.73
N LEU A 349 10.64 28.94 -63.56
CA LEU A 349 11.16 29.32 -62.24
C LEU A 349 10.07 29.93 -61.36
N GLY A 350 9.21 30.79 -61.92
CA GLY A 350 8.05 31.34 -61.20
C GLY A 350 7.13 30.24 -60.68
N ARG A 351 6.82 29.25 -61.52
CA ARG A 351 6.00 28.08 -61.14
C ARG A 351 6.66 27.27 -60.01
N ARG A 352 7.97 27.04 -60.08
CA ARG A 352 8.72 26.34 -59.02
C ARG A 352 8.77 27.13 -57.72
N CYS A 353 8.90 28.46 -57.77
CA CYS A 353 8.84 29.31 -56.57
C CYS A 353 7.47 29.21 -55.89
N THR A 354 6.38 29.28 -56.66
CA THR A 354 5.03 29.12 -56.09
C THR A 354 4.81 27.73 -55.47
N GLU A 355 5.37 26.68 -56.09
CA GLU A 355 5.28 25.32 -55.53
C GLU A 355 6.07 25.20 -54.22
N LEU A 356 7.25 25.83 -54.13
CA LEU A 356 8.06 25.86 -52.91
C LEU A 356 7.41 26.70 -51.80
N GLU A 357 6.75 27.80 -52.13
CA GLU A 357 5.98 28.60 -51.16
C GLU A 357 4.83 27.79 -50.55
N VAL A 358 4.08 27.05 -51.39
CA VAL A 358 3.01 26.16 -50.89
C VAL A 358 3.59 25.08 -49.98
N LYS A 359 4.70 24.43 -50.38
CA LYS A 359 5.37 23.42 -49.54
C LYS A 359 5.89 24.02 -48.23
N SER A 360 6.48 25.21 -48.28
CA SER A 360 6.93 25.94 -47.09
C SER A 360 5.78 26.20 -46.11
N GLY A 361 4.63 26.66 -46.62
CA GLY A 361 3.42 26.86 -45.81
C GLY A 361 2.89 25.55 -45.20
N THR A 362 2.97 24.42 -45.91
CA THR A 362 2.60 23.12 -45.32
C THR A 362 3.55 22.70 -44.19
N PHE A 363 4.86 22.90 -44.35
CA PHE A 363 5.83 22.58 -43.30
C PHE A 363 5.67 23.48 -42.08
N GLU A 364 5.40 24.77 -42.27
CA GLU A 364 5.13 25.70 -41.17
C GLU A 364 3.92 25.27 -40.33
N ASN A 365 2.84 24.83 -41.00
CA ASN A 365 1.67 24.28 -40.32
C ASN A 365 1.99 23.00 -39.54
N VAL A 366 2.75 22.07 -40.13
CA VAL A 366 3.18 20.83 -39.46
C VAL A 366 4.03 21.14 -38.23
N VAL A 367 4.98 22.07 -38.33
CA VAL A 367 5.82 22.51 -37.21
C VAL A 367 4.97 23.13 -36.09
N CYS A 368 3.96 23.93 -36.44
CA CYS A 368 3.05 24.52 -35.45
C CYS A 368 2.26 23.45 -34.68
N VAL A 369 1.72 22.44 -35.38
CA VAL A 369 0.99 21.32 -34.75
C VAL A 369 1.92 20.52 -33.86
N LEU A 370 3.11 20.16 -34.35
CA LEU A 370 4.12 19.42 -33.57
C LEU A 370 4.56 20.20 -32.34
N ASN A 371 4.78 21.51 -32.44
CA ASN A 371 5.15 22.33 -31.28
C ASN A 371 4.04 22.31 -30.22
N ARG A 372 2.77 22.42 -30.63
CA ARG A 372 1.63 22.33 -29.73
C ARG A 372 1.48 20.94 -29.08
N GLU A 373 1.83 19.88 -29.80
CA GLU A 373 1.87 18.52 -29.24
C GLU A 373 2.99 18.35 -28.23
N VAL A 374 4.20 18.85 -28.53
CA VAL A 374 5.34 18.84 -27.61
C VAL A 374 5.00 19.58 -26.31
N GLU A 375 4.38 20.75 -26.38
CA GLU A 375 3.91 21.50 -25.20
C GLU A 375 2.86 20.71 -24.39
N ARG A 376 1.93 20.04 -25.07
CA ARG A 376 0.93 19.17 -24.42
C ARG A 376 1.59 17.98 -23.72
N PHE A 377 2.59 17.36 -24.34
CA PHE A 377 3.36 16.27 -23.73
C PHE A 377 4.17 16.76 -22.54
N ALA A 378 4.83 17.93 -22.65
CA ALA A 378 5.61 18.51 -21.57
C ALA A 378 4.74 18.77 -20.32
N THR A 379 3.57 19.40 -20.49
CA THR A 379 2.64 19.63 -19.38
C THR A 379 2.09 18.34 -18.75
N THR A 380 1.77 17.34 -19.58
CA THR A 380 1.30 16.03 -19.10
C THR A 380 2.40 15.28 -18.34
N MET A 381 3.64 15.33 -18.83
CA MET A 381 4.80 14.72 -18.20
C MET A 381 5.12 15.38 -16.85
N GLU A 382 5.03 16.71 -16.76
CA GLU A 382 5.19 17.43 -15.49
C GLU A 382 4.12 17.04 -14.46
N ALA A 383 2.85 16.94 -14.88
CA ALA A 383 1.77 16.51 -14.00
C ALA A 383 2.00 15.07 -13.50
N SER A 384 2.40 14.16 -14.39
CA SER A 384 2.74 12.78 -14.04
C SER A 384 3.93 12.70 -13.07
N ASN A 385 4.97 13.52 -13.27
CA ASN A 385 6.13 13.56 -12.37
C ASN A 385 5.78 14.07 -10.97
N ARG A 386 4.91 15.09 -10.88
CA ARG A 386 4.39 15.58 -9.59
C ARG A 386 3.59 14.49 -8.88
N GLN A 387 2.73 13.77 -9.62
CA GLN A 387 1.94 12.67 -9.07
C GLN A 387 2.84 11.52 -8.58
N HIS A 388 3.83 11.12 -9.37
CA HIS A 388 4.81 10.09 -8.99
C HIS A 388 5.54 10.47 -7.70
N LYS A 389 5.93 11.74 -7.54
CA LYS A 389 6.58 12.22 -6.32
C LYS A 389 5.68 12.10 -5.09
N LEU A 390 4.41 12.50 -5.20
CA LEU A 390 3.43 12.36 -4.11
C LEU A 390 3.18 10.89 -3.75
N ASP A 391 3.12 10.01 -4.73
CA ASP A 391 2.91 8.58 -4.48
C ASP A 391 4.16 7.93 -3.88
N GLN A 392 5.36 8.37 -4.27
CA GLN A 392 6.61 7.95 -3.66
C GLN A 392 6.69 8.35 -2.18
N ASP A 393 6.31 9.59 -1.85
CA ASP A 393 6.27 10.08 -0.46
C ASP A 393 5.25 9.28 0.38
N LYS A 394 4.08 8.94 -0.19
CA LYS A 394 3.09 8.08 0.48
C LYS A 394 3.61 6.67 0.70
N ILE A 395 4.29 6.08 -0.28
CA ILE A 395 4.88 4.74 -0.16
C ILE A 395 5.90 4.72 0.96
N GLU A 396 6.75 5.74 1.06
CA GLU A 396 7.73 5.85 2.14
C GLU A 396 7.06 5.99 3.52
N ALA A 397 6.04 6.84 3.64
CA ALA A 397 5.27 6.99 4.87
C ALA A 397 4.59 5.68 5.30
N LEU A 398 4.01 4.93 4.36
CA LEU A 398 3.38 3.64 4.62
C LEU A 398 4.42 2.58 5.00
N SER A 399 5.56 2.53 4.30
CA SER A 399 6.66 1.61 4.61
C SER A 399 7.19 1.81 6.03
N ASN A 400 7.38 3.07 6.45
CA ASN A 400 7.77 3.40 7.81
C ASN A 400 6.74 2.95 8.85
N LYS A 401 5.45 3.08 8.53
CA LYS A 401 4.35 2.64 9.40
C LYS A 401 4.29 1.12 9.53
N VAL A 402 4.49 0.38 8.44
CA VAL A 402 4.60 -1.09 8.46
C VAL A 402 5.74 -1.52 9.38
N ARG A 403 6.93 -0.94 9.21
CA ARG A 403 8.10 -1.25 10.06
C ARG A 403 7.88 -0.91 11.54
N GLN A 404 7.08 0.10 11.85
CA GLN A 404 6.69 0.42 13.23
C GLN A 404 5.72 -0.62 13.81
N LEU A 405 4.75 -1.06 13.01
CA LEU A 405 3.78 -2.07 13.43
C LEU A 405 4.46 -3.42 13.64
N GLU A 406 5.36 -3.83 12.75
CA GLU A 406 6.15 -5.07 12.91
C GLU A 406 6.95 -5.10 14.22
N ARG A 407 7.61 -3.99 14.57
CA ARG A 407 8.30 -3.85 15.86
C ARG A 407 7.36 -3.98 17.06
N THR A 408 6.17 -3.39 16.95
CA THR A 408 5.16 -3.42 18.01
C THR A 408 4.62 -4.83 18.20
N VAL A 409 4.34 -5.55 17.11
CA VAL A 409 3.92 -6.96 17.13
C VAL A 409 4.99 -7.81 17.79
N GLY A 410 6.27 -7.68 17.40
CA GLY A 410 7.35 -8.43 18.03
C GLY A 410 7.47 -8.21 19.55
N LEU A 411 7.27 -6.98 20.03
CA LEU A 411 7.23 -6.69 21.47
C LEU A 411 6.02 -7.34 22.17
N LYS A 412 4.86 -7.36 21.50
CA LYS A 412 3.65 -8.01 22.03
C LYS A 412 3.81 -9.52 22.09
N ASP A 413 4.42 -10.15 21.09
CA ASP A 413 4.69 -11.59 21.07
C ASP A 413 5.59 -12.02 22.24
N LEU A 414 6.63 -11.24 22.54
CA LEU A 414 7.48 -11.46 23.73
C LEU A 414 6.67 -11.39 25.03
N THR A 415 5.80 -10.39 25.14
CA THR A 415 4.93 -10.23 26.32
C THR A 415 3.95 -11.39 26.45
N VAL A 416 3.36 -11.85 25.34
CA VAL A 416 2.45 -12.99 25.32
C VAL A 416 3.19 -14.27 25.74
N ALA A 417 4.39 -14.52 25.21
CA ALA A 417 5.21 -15.67 25.61
C ALA A 417 5.54 -15.65 27.12
N GLU A 418 5.84 -14.47 27.68
CA GLU A 418 6.06 -14.31 29.12
C GLU A 418 4.78 -14.62 29.92
N MET A 419 3.63 -14.08 29.50
CA MET A 419 2.34 -14.34 30.16
C MET A 419 1.95 -15.82 30.08
N GLU A 420 2.16 -16.48 28.94
CA GLU A 420 1.93 -17.92 28.77
C GLU A 420 2.83 -18.76 29.69
N GLY A 421 4.08 -18.34 29.88
CA GLY A 421 4.99 -18.96 30.85
C GLY A 421 4.44 -18.86 32.28
N ARG A 422 4.03 -17.66 32.68
CA ARG A 422 3.43 -17.42 34.00
C ARG A 422 2.11 -18.17 34.21
N LEU A 423 1.27 -18.26 33.18
CA LEU A 423 0.01 -19.02 33.24
C LEU A 423 0.26 -20.52 33.36
N ARG A 424 1.27 -21.06 32.66
CA ARG A 424 1.68 -22.46 32.81
C ARG A 424 2.14 -22.75 34.24
N GLU A 425 2.98 -21.90 34.81
CA GLU A 425 3.42 -22.03 36.21
C GLU A 425 2.25 -21.96 37.20
N MET A 426 1.33 -21.01 37.01
CA MET A 426 0.13 -20.85 37.84
C MET A 426 -0.82 -22.04 37.72
N SER A 427 -0.98 -22.61 36.52
CA SER A 427 -1.85 -23.77 36.30
C SER A 427 -1.31 -25.05 36.93
N ALA A 428 0.01 -25.14 37.09
CA ALA A 428 0.67 -26.30 37.66
C ALA A 428 0.87 -26.20 39.19
N THR A 429 0.58 -25.05 39.80
CA THR A 429 0.72 -24.83 41.23
C THR A 429 -0.51 -25.36 41.97
N THR A 430 -0.32 -26.32 42.87
CA THR A 430 -1.34 -26.78 43.81
C THR A 430 -1.11 -26.18 45.20
N PHE A 431 -2.17 -26.12 46.02
CA PHE A 431 -2.16 -25.47 47.34
C PHE A 431 -2.79 -26.34 48.43
N ASP A 432 -2.79 -27.65 48.24
CA ASP A 432 -3.36 -28.66 49.14
C ASP A 432 -2.33 -29.73 49.54
N GLY A 433 -1.07 -29.54 49.15
CA GLY A 433 0.01 -30.51 49.38
C GLY A 433 -0.05 -31.74 48.48
N ILE A 434 -1.00 -31.83 47.55
CA ILE A 434 -1.08 -32.91 46.57
C ILE A 434 -0.55 -32.38 45.24
N PHE A 435 0.45 -33.06 44.68
CA PHE A 435 1.05 -32.65 43.41
C PHE A 435 1.25 -33.86 42.49
N VAL A 436 0.75 -33.73 41.26
CA VAL A 436 0.85 -34.76 40.23
C VAL A 436 1.72 -34.25 39.09
N TRP A 437 2.93 -34.81 38.97
CA TRP A 437 3.86 -34.46 37.91
C TRP A 437 3.82 -35.45 36.75
N ARG A 438 3.23 -35.03 35.62
CA ARG A 438 3.24 -35.81 34.38
C ARG A 438 4.50 -35.53 33.56
N ILE A 439 5.33 -36.55 33.35
CA ILE A 439 6.52 -36.47 32.50
C ILE A 439 6.20 -37.07 31.12
N SER A 440 5.87 -36.21 30.14
CA SER A 440 5.74 -36.61 28.73
C SER A 440 7.10 -36.92 28.10
N ASP A 441 7.13 -37.70 27.02
CA ASP A 441 8.33 -38.04 26.24
C ASP A 441 9.47 -38.67 27.08
N PHE A 442 9.09 -39.53 28.02
CA PHE A 442 10.01 -40.14 29.00
C PHE A 442 11.23 -40.79 28.33
N ALA A 443 11.03 -41.55 27.25
CA ALA A 443 12.11 -42.24 26.55
C ALA A 443 13.17 -41.27 26.02
N LYS A 444 12.74 -40.17 25.37
CA LYS A 444 13.64 -39.14 24.86
C LYS A 444 14.39 -38.44 25.99
N LYS A 445 13.66 -38.01 27.03
CA LYS A 445 14.25 -37.31 28.18
C LYS A 445 15.23 -38.20 28.95
N ARG A 446 14.97 -39.50 29.05
CA ARG A 446 15.89 -40.47 29.63
C ARG A 446 17.16 -40.60 28.79
N GLN A 447 17.03 -40.66 27.46
CA GLN A 447 18.19 -40.69 26.57
C GLN A 447 19.05 -39.42 26.69
N ASP A 448 18.42 -38.25 26.81
CA ASP A 448 19.12 -36.98 27.05
C ASP A 448 19.85 -36.96 28.40
N ALA A 449 19.27 -37.57 29.43
CA ALA A 449 19.91 -37.72 30.74
C ALA A 449 21.09 -38.72 30.71
N ILE A 450 20.96 -39.84 29.99
CA ILE A 450 22.05 -40.81 29.78
C ILE A 450 23.21 -40.15 29.01
N ALA A 451 22.89 -39.37 27.97
CA ALA A 451 23.87 -38.64 27.18
C ALA A 451 24.48 -37.43 27.91
N GLY A 452 24.04 -37.13 29.15
CA GLY A 452 24.55 -36.02 29.96
C GLY A 452 24.08 -34.62 29.50
N ARG A 453 23.21 -34.52 28.49
CA ARG A 453 22.68 -33.23 28.00
C ARG A 453 21.73 -32.57 29.00
N ALA A 454 20.89 -33.37 29.64
CA ALA A 454 19.93 -32.92 30.63
C ALA A 454 19.88 -33.92 31.81
N PRO A 455 20.87 -33.89 32.73
CA PRO A 455 21.00 -34.90 33.77
C PRO A 455 19.87 -34.90 34.81
N ALA A 456 19.27 -33.72 35.05
CA ALA A 456 18.20 -33.53 36.02
C ALA A 456 17.07 -32.67 35.44
N MET A 457 15.85 -32.91 35.91
CA MET A 457 14.69 -32.07 35.62
C MET A 457 14.02 -31.62 36.92
N PHE A 458 13.42 -30.43 36.88
CA PHE A 458 12.63 -29.88 37.97
C PHE A 458 11.15 -29.89 37.61
N SER A 459 10.30 -30.20 38.59
CA SER A 459 8.88 -30.01 38.46
C SER A 459 8.52 -28.52 38.61
N PRO A 460 7.32 -28.11 38.14
CA PRO A 460 6.69 -26.91 38.63
C PRO A 460 6.64 -26.84 40.16
N ALA A 461 6.63 -25.63 40.69
CA ALA A 461 6.46 -25.43 42.12
C ALA A 461 5.02 -25.73 42.57
N PHE A 462 4.86 -26.19 43.80
CA PHE A 462 3.57 -26.40 44.45
C PHE A 462 3.68 -26.04 45.94
N TYR A 463 2.55 -25.97 46.62
CA TYR A 463 2.46 -25.55 48.01
C TYR A 463 1.73 -26.58 48.87
N THR A 464 2.19 -26.70 50.12
CA THR A 464 1.52 -27.53 51.14
C THR A 464 0.16 -26.99 51.57
N SER A 465 -0.05 -25.68 51.49
CA SER A 465 -1.34 -25.01 51.71
C SER A 465 -1.34 -23.63 51.03
N LYS A 466 -2.47 -22.90 51.02
CA LYS A 466 -2.55 -21.52 50.49
C LYS A 466 -1.46 -20.58 51.03
N TYR A 467 -1.03 -20.76 52.27
CA TYR A 467 0.06 -20.01 52.92
C TYR A 467 1.17 -20.93 53.43
N GLY A 468 1.34 -22.09 52.78
CA GLY A 468 2.28 -23.14 53.18
C GLY A 468 3.66 -23.01 52.55
N TYR A 469 4.51 -24.00 52.81
CA TYR A 469 5.85 -24.10 52.20
C TYR A 469 5.74 -24.25 50.68
N LYS A 470 6.59 -23.52 49.95
CA LYS A 470 6.77 -23.68 48.49
C LYS A 470 7.76 -24.79 48.22
N MET A 471 7.44 -25.70 47.32
CA MET A 471 8.24 -26.90 47.05
C MET A 471 8.30 -27.22 45.57
N CYS A 472 9.31 -27.97 45.15
CA CYS A 472 9.35 -28.64 43.85
C CYS A 472 10.06 -29.98 43.96
N LEU A 473 9.87 -30.83 42.95
CA LEU A 473 10.55 -32.10 42.81
C LEU A 473 11.73 -31.95 41.85
N ARG A 474 12.82 -32.65 42.14
CA ARG A 474 13.97 -32.78 41.26
C ARG A 474 14.19 -34.25 40.93
N ILE A 475 14.11 -34.62 39.66
CA ILE A 475 14.29 -36.01 39.22
C ILE A 475 15.52 -36.16 38.34
N TYR A 476 16.24 -37.26 38.51
CA TYR A 476 17.32 -37.72 37.66
C TYR A 476 16.90 -39.00 36.98
N LEU A 477 16.64 -38.91 35.67
CA LEU A 477 16.12 -40.04 34.89
C LEU A 477 17.15 -41.15 34.67
N ASN A 478 18.43 -40.85 34.89
CA ASN A 478 19.53 -41.81 34.85
C ASN A 478 20.20 -41.98 36.23
N GLY A 479 19.49 -41.65 37.30
CA GLY A 479 19.97 -41.77 38.69
C GLY A 479 21.04 -40.76 39.08
N ASP A 480 21.19 -40.59 40.39
CA ASP A 480 22.20 -39.73 41.01
C ASP A 480 22.89 -40.48 42.16
N GLY A 481 24.10 -40.04 42.54
CA GLY A 481 24.88 -40.65 43.62
C GLY A 481 25.08 -42.16 43.46
N THR A 482 24.73 -42.93 44.50
CA THR A 482 24.85 -44.39 44.55
C THR A 482 23.90 -45.12 43.59
N GLY A 483 22.85 -44.46 43.11
CA GLY A 483 21.86 -45.00 42.17
C GLY A 483 22.12 -44.63 40.70
N ARG A 484 23.23 -43.95 40.40
CA ARG A 484 23.56 -43.48 39.05
C ARG A 484 23.66 -44.64 38.06
N GLY A 485 22.98 -44.51 36.93
CA GLY A 485 22.93 -45.49 35.83
C GLY A 485 22.04 -46.71 36.08
N SER A 486 21.51 -46.90 37.29
CA SER A 486 20.74 -48.09 37.66
C SER A 486 19.31 -47.79 38.12
N HIS A 487 19.08 -46.65 38.79
CA HIS A 487 17.80 -46.29 39.36
C HIS A 487 17.35 -44.89 38.91
N LEU A 488 16.08 -44.58 39.10
CA LEU A 488 15.58 -43.20 39.06
C LEU A 488 15.80 -42.59 40.44
N SER A 489 16.38 -41.38 40.50
CA SER A 489 16.54 -40.66 41.75
C SER A 489 15.60 -39.47 41.79
N LEU A 490 14.77 -39.39 42.82
CA LEU A 490 13.81 -38.31 43.04
C LEU A 490 14.16 -37.62 44.36
N PHE A 491 14.23 -36.30 44.33
CA PHE A 491 14.50 -35.46 45.47
C PHE A 491 13.40 -34.44 45.65
N PHE A 492 13.14 -34.11 46.91
CA PHE A 492 12.24 -33.06 47.30
C PHE A 492 13.03 -31.79 47.63
N VAL A 493 12.61 -30.65 47.09
CA VAL A 493 13.30 -29.37 47.25
C VAL A 493 12.35 -28.36 47.88
N VAL A 494 12.68 -27.92 49.09
CA VAL A 494 11.99 -26.79 49.73
C VAL A 494 12.54 -25.49 49.14
N MET A 495 11.64 -24.67 48.60
CA MET A 495 11.95 -23.38 47.97
C MET A 495 11.54 -22.23 48.89
N ARG A 496 12.15 -21.07 48.68
CA ARG A 496 11.73 -19.84 49.35
C ARG A 496 10.32 -19.43 48.89
N GLY A 497 9.38 -19.37 49.82
CA GLY A 497 7.99 -18.97 49.63
C GLY A 497 7.70 -17.57 50.16
N LEU A 498 6.52 -17.04 49.79
CA LEU A 498 6.06 -15.72 50.26
C LEU A 498 5.62 -15.75 51.73
N SER A 499 5.20 -16.92 52.22
CA SER A 499 4.68 -17.10 53.57
C SER A 499 5.70 -17.68 54.55
N ASP A 500 6.97 -17.82 54.15
CA ASP A 500 8.01 -18.50 54.94
C ASP A 500 8.19 -17.92 56.35
N ALA A 501 7.99 -16.61 56.51
CA ALA A 501 8.06 -15.92 57.81
C ALA A 501 6.97 -16.35 58.80
N LEU A 502 5.89 -16.95 58.32
CA LEU A 502 4.76 -17.42 59.12
C LEU A 502 4.86 -18.92 59.45
N LEU A 503 5.85 -19.61 58.89
CA LEU A 503 5.99 -21.06 58.96
C LEU A 503 7.00 -21.48 60.01
N LYS A 504 6.82 -22.69 60.57
CA LYS A 504 7.75 -23.26 61.54
C LYS A 504 8.98 -23.82 60.83
N TRP A 505 10.17 -23.55 61.33
CA TRP A 505 11.41 -24.07 60.76
C TRP A 505 12.22 -24.83 61.81
N PRO A 506 12.90 -25.94 61.45
CA PRO A 506 13.02 -26.53 60.10
C PRO A 506 11.74 -27.26 59.65
N PHE A 507 11.62 -27.52 58.33
CA PHE A 507 10.51 -28.28 57.77
C PHE A 507 10.44 -29.69 58.39
N ASN A 508 9.29 -30.07 58.93
CA ASN A 508 9.14 -31.31 59.72
C ASN A 508 7.84 -32.09 59.41
N GLN A 509 7.31 -31.96 58.18
CA GLN A 509 6.13 -32.71 57.75
C GLN A 509 6.51 -34.03 57.06
N LYS A 510 5.66 -35.05 57.20
CA LYS A 510 5.86 -36.35 56.55
C LYS A 510 5.59 -36.23 55.05
N ILE A 511 6.53 -36.70 54.23
CA ILE A 511 6.41 -36.76 52.77
C ILE A 511 6.01 -38.19 52.37
N VAL A 512 5.09 -38.32 51.42
CA VAL A 512 4.70 -39.60 50.81
C VAL A 512 4.85 -39.46 49.30
N ASP A 513 5.81 -40.18 48.73
CA ASP A 513 6.06 -40.19 47.29
C ASP A 513 5.50 -41.48 46.68
N ILE A 514 4.71 -41.36 45.62
CA ILE A 514 4.16 -42.49 44.86
C ILE A 514 4.59 -42.34 43.41
N VAL A 515 5.40 -43.28 42.92
CA VAL A 515 5.78 -43.36 41.51
C VAL A 515 4.90 -44.39 40.82
N SER A 516 4.08 -43.95 39.88
CA SER A 516 3.21 -44.82 39.07
C SER A 516 3.69 -44.85 37.62
N PHE A 517 3.91 -46.05 37.08
CA PHE A 517 4.20 -46.25 35.66
C PHE A 517 2.92 -46.69 34.95
N SER A 518 2.32 -45.79 34.19
CA SER A 518 1.23 -46.14 33.28
C SER A 518 1.83 -46.54 31.93
N ILE A 519 1.84 -47.83 31.62
CA ILE A 519 2.09 -48.30 30.25
C ILE A 519 0.80 -48.03 29.47
N PRO A 520 0.82 -47.21 28.40
CA PRO A 520 -0.33 -47.11 27.52
C PRO A 520 -0.44 -48.43 26.77
N VAL A 521 -1.31 -49.33 27.23
CA VAL A 521 -1.74 -50.50 26.46
C VAL A 521 -2.61 -49.97 25.33
N TRP A 522 -1.97 -49.52 24.23
CA TRP A 522 -2.66 -49.45 22.95
C TRP A 522 -2.67 -50.88 22.42
N SER A 523 -3.81 -51.53 22.62
CA SER A 523 -4.17 -52.77 21.95
C SER A 523 -3.93 -52.63 20.45
N GLU A 524 -3.01 -53.42 19.92
CA GLU A 524 -2.96 -53.81 18.52
C GLU A 524 -4.29 -54.50 18.17
N PHE A 525 -5.21 -53.77 17.56
CA PHE A 525 -6.28 -54.28 16.71
C PHE A 525 -6.64 -53.19 15.70
N ALA A 526 -5.91 -53.19 14.58
CA ALA A 526 -6.38 -52.85 13.23
C ALA A 526 -5.22 -53.08 12.24
#